data_AF-A0A2P5K1F5-F1
#
_entry.id   AF-A0A2P5K1F5-F1
#
_cell.length_a   1.000
_cell.length_b   1.000
_cell.length_c   1.000
_cell.angle_alpha   90.00
_cell.angle_beta   90.00
_cell.angle_gamma   90.00
#
_symmetry.space_group_name_H-M   'P 1'
#
loop_
_entity.id
_entity.type
_entity.pdbx_description
1 polymer ?
#
loop_
_entity_poly.entity_id
_entity_poly.type
_entity_poly.pdbx_seq_one_letter_code
_entity_poly.pdbx_strand_id
1 'polypeptide(L)'
;MIKIAHRKDEVQHAKDDKLELHEIKALMHNLKGSHKFIFTALLYGGMRVGELVHMRSSWIHIDDEYSESQGYNYIQIPFKGQKCDCDQCLLNAYISHVRDDQEKSKEWYRNVRAKFYMLKGKGKLPVSEGLWRPKSKKSSRRIPILMDEFRDELLSFYSKHDSLGMIRQQVGEIVKRESNTILGRHLYPHAIRATTASLWVDSGLNITSLMKTMGWETMNTAQIYIDASDKQAIEDAQRKASVFEQLIN
;
A
#
# COMPACT_ATOMS: atom_id res chain seq x y z
N MET A 1 30.83 -29.16 17.05
CA MET A 1 29.83 -28.52 16.16
C MET A 1 28.92 -27.64 17.00
N ILE A 2 29.22 -26.35 17.04
CA ILE A 2 28.42 -25.36 17.77
C ILE A 2 27.17 -25.10 16.93
N LYS A 3 26.01 -25.54 17.41
CA LYS A 3 24.70 -25.13 16.87
C LYS A 3 24.53 -23.66 17.22
N ILE A 4 24.73 -22.79 16.24
CA ILE A 4 24.38 -21.37 16.38
C ILE A 4 22.85 -21.31 16.44
N ALA A 5 22.34 -21.01 17.64
CA ALA A 5 20.93 -20.74 17.86
C ALA A 5 20.54 -19.50 17.03
N HIS A 6 19.59 -19.65 16.10
CA HIS A 6 18.95 -18.51 15.46
C HIS A 6 18.29 -17.66 16.55
N ARG A 7 18.79 -16.42 16.72
CA ARG A 7 18.12 -15.39 17.52
C ARG A 7 16.71 -15.19 16.97
N LYS A 8 15.72 -15.25 17.86
CA LYS A 8 14.29 -15.27 17.53
C LYS A 8 13.60 -13.91 17.68
N ASP A 9 14.37 -12.81 17.70
CA ASP A 9 13.86 -11.48 18.11
C ASP A 9 14.28 -10.31 17.21
N GLU A 10 14.54 -10.53 15.92
CA GLU A 10 14.57 -9.42 14.96
C GLU A 10 13.19 -9.29 14.30
N VAL A 11 12.47 -8.23 14.65
CA VAL A 11 11.19 -7.89 14.02
C VAL A 11 11.50 -7.48 12.57
N GLN A 12 11.25 -8.37 11.62
CA GLN A 12 11.36 -8.06 10.18
C GLN A 12 10.38 -6.92 9.83
N HIS A 13 10.89 -5.80 9.36
CA HIS A 13 10.12 -4.65 8.95
C HIS A 13 9.89 -4.68 7.44
N ALA A 14 8.76 -4.11 6.97
CA ALA A 14 8.45 -4.08 5.54
C ALA A 14 9.49 -3.35 4.67
N LYS A 15 10.33 -2.51 5.28
CA LYS A 15 11.47 -1.86 4.62
C LYS A 15 12.59 -2.84 4.27
N ASP A 16 12.72 -3.92 5.05
CA ASP A 16 13.77 -4.93 4.88
C ASP A 16 13.45 -5.82 3.68
N ASP A 17 12.18 -5.85 3.26
CA ASP A 17 11.69 -6.57 2.09
C ASP A 17 11.52 -5.67 0.85
N LYS A 18 12.09 -4.45 0.85
CA LYS A 18 11.99 -3.51 -0.27
C LYS A 18 12.48 -4.15 -1.57
N LEU A 19 11.98 -3.63 -2.69
CA LEU A 19 12.42 -4.07 -4.01
C LEU A 19 13.65 -3.30 -4.45
N GLU A 20 14.59 -4.01 -5.03
CA GLU A 20 15.72 -3.41 -5.75
C GLU A 20 15.29 -2.99 -7.17
N LEU A 21 16.02 -2.04 -7.78
CA LEU A 21 15.67 -1.50 -9.11
C LEU A 21 15.57 -2.59 -10.19
N HIS A 22 16.42 -3.61 -10.14
CA HIS A 22 16.37 -4.72 -11.10
C HIS A 22 15.14 -5.61 -10.90
N GLU A 23 14.68 -5.79 -9.66
CA GLU A 23 13.45 -6.53 -9.35
C GLU A 23 12.21 -5.77 -9.82
N ILE A 24 12.18 -4.45 -9.63
CA ILE A 24 11.12 -3.57 -10.16
C ILE A 24 11.04 -3.73 -11.67
N LYS A 25 12.18 -3.63 -12.38
CA LYS A 25 12.23 -3.80 -13.84
C LYS A 25 11.72 -5.19 -14.26
N ALA A 26 12.14 -6.25 -13.58
CA ALA A 26 11.68 -7.61 -13.85
C ALA A 26 10.17 -7.75 -13.67
N LEU A 27 9.61 -7.23 -12.57
CA LEU A 27 8.16 -7.23 -12.34
C LEU A 27 7.42 -6.45 -13.42
N MET A 28 7.82 -5.22 -13.71
CA MET A 28 7.13 -4.35 -14.67
C MET A 28 7.19 -4.87 -16.11
N HIS A 29 8.25 -5.60 -16.46
CA HIS A 29 8.40 -6.22 -17.77
C HIS A 29 7.49 -7.45 -17.95
N ASN A 30 7.40 -8.30 -16.92
CA ASN A 30 6.72 -9.59 -17.01
C ASN A 30 5.22 -9.54 -16.67
N LEU A 31 4.81 -8.63 -15.78
CA LEU A 31 3.40 -8.48 -15.40
C LEU A 31 2.54 -7.94 -16.55
N LYS A 32 1.29 -8.40 -16.62
CA LYS A 32 0.28 -7.98 -17.61
C LYS A 32 -1.08 -7.72 -16.97
N GLY A 33 -1.95 -7.02 -17.70
CA GLY A 33 -3.35 -6.83 -17.33
C GLY A 33 -3.55 -6.25 -15.93
N SER A 34 -4.55 -6.78 -15.21
CA SER A 34 -4.90 -6.33 -13.85
C SER A 34 -3.77 -6.56 -12.83
N HIS A 35 -2.91 -7.57 -13.03
CA HIS A 35 -1.78 -7.82 -12.13
C HIS A 35 -0.73 -6.72 -12.27
N LYS A 36 -0.41 -6.31 -13.50
CA LYS A 36 0.47 -5.15 -13.75
C LYS A 36 -0.11 -3.90 -13.08
N PHE A 37 -1.39 -3.62 -13.31
CA PHE A 37 -2.07 -2.48 -12.73
C PHE A 37 -1.98 -2.44 -11.19
N ILE A 38 -2.19 -3.59 -10.52
CA ILE A 38 -2.05 -3.71 -9.07
C ILE A 38 -0.65 -3.29 -8.60
N PHE A 39 0.40 -3.80 -9.26
CA PHE A 39 1.77 -3.46 -8.88
C PHE A 39 2.10 -2.00 -9.21
N THR A 40 1.72 -1.49 -10.39
CA THR A 40 1.88 -0.08 -10.76
C THR A 40 1.23 0.84 -9.73
N ALA A 41 -0.03 0.58 -9.36
CA ALA A 41 -0.77 1.42 -8.42
C ALA A 41 -0.14 1.41 -7.01
N LEU A 42 0.31 0.24 -6.54
CA LEU A 42 1.01 0.13 -5.25
C LEU A 42 2.38 0.83 -5.27
N LEU A 43 3.14 0.67 -6.36
CA LEU A 43 4.52 1.16 -6.48
C LEU A 43 4.59 2.66 -6.77
N TYR A 44 3.79 3.18 -7.69
CA TYR A 44 3.83 4.60 -8.06
C TYR A 44 2.89 5.46 -7.22
N GLY A 45 1.76 4.90 -6.80
CA GLY A 45 0.84 5.59 -5.90
C GLY A 45 1.23 5.49 -4.42
N GLY A 46 2.15 4.58 -4.07
CA GLY A 46 2.55 4.33 -2.69
C GLY A 46 1.36 4.03 -1.77
N MET A 47 0.25 3.53 -2.30
CA MET A 47 -1.03 3.42 -1.59
C MET A 47 -1.10 2.16 -0.74
N ARG A 48 -1.95 2.18 0.30
CA ARG A 48 -2.25 0.97 1.07
C ARG A 48 -3.11 0.05 0.21
N VAL A 49 -2.97 -1.27 0.38
CA VAL A 49 -3.86 -2.24 -0.31
C VAL A 49 -5.35 -1.97 -0.04
N GLY A 50 -5.68 -1.49 1.16
CA GLY A 50 -7.04 -1.10 1.52
C GLY A 50 -7.52 0.17 0.79
N GLU A 51 -6.63 1.05 0.37
CA GLU A 51 -6.95 2.22 -0.46
C GLU A 51 -7.20 1.74 -1.90
N LEU A 52 -6.28 0.94 -2.47
CA LEU A 52 -6.38 0.41 -3.83
C LEU A 52 -7.68 -0.37 -4.08
N VAL A 53 -8.03 -1.32 -3.21
CA VAL A 53 -9.23 -2.15 -3.41
C VAL A 53 -10.56 -1.38 -3.27
N HIS A 54 -10.55 -0.18 -2.70
CA HIS A 54 -11.74 0.66 -2.56
C HIS A 54 -11.72 1.89 -3.46
N MET A 55 -10.64 2.08 -4.22
CA MET A 55 -10.45 3.22 -5.09
C MET A 55 -11.50 3.22 -6.20
N ARG A 56 -12.10 4.39 -6.42
CA ARG A 56 -13.12 4.65 -7.43
C ARG A 56 -12.59 5.58 -8.51
N SER A 57 -13.21 5.54 -9.68
CA SER A 57 -12.93 6.48 -10.77
C SER A 57 -12.99 7.94 -10.28
N SER A 58 -13.97 8.25 -9.43
CA SER A 58 -14.18 9.58 -8.82
C SER A 58 -13.08 10.03 -7.85
N TRP A 59 -12.09 9.19 -7.54
CA TRP A 59 -10.93 9.59 -6.74
C TRP A 59 -9.79 10.11 -7.63
N ILE A 60 -9.88 9.95 -8.95
CA ILE A 60 -8.83 10.30 -9.89
C ILE A 60 -9.16 11.69 -10.44
N HIS A 61 -8.23 12.62 -10.23
CA HIS A 61 -8.34 14.01 -10.63
C HIS A 61 -7.24 14.28 -11.65
N ILE A 62 -7.66 14.39 -12.91
CA ILE A 62 -6.78 14.59 -14.06
C ILE A 62 -7.29 15.81 -14.81
N ASP A 63 -6.41 16.78 -14.99
CA ASP A 63 -6.66 18.01 -15.76
C ASP A 63 -7.95 18.73 -15.31
N ASP A 64 -8.29 18.62 -14.01
CA ASP A 64 -9.34 19.42 -13.39
C ASP A 64 -8.79 20.81 -12.97
N GLU A 65 -9.69 21.75 -12.67
CA GLU A 65 -9.31 23.13 -12.31
C GLU A 65 -8.24 23.19 -11.21
N TYR A 66 -8.34 22.30 -10.22
CA TYR A 66 -7.35 22.23 -9.15
C TYR A 66 -6.01 21.69 -9.67
N SER A 67 -6.02 20.58 -10.41
CA SER A 67 -4.84 19.99 -11.02
C SER A 67 -4.09 20.96 -11.93
N GLU A 68 -4.79 21.71 -12.76
CA GLU A 68 -4.20 22.75 -13.61
C GLU A 68 -3.57 23.86 -12.77
N SER A 69 -4.28 24.36 -11.74
CA SER A 69 -3.75 25.40 -10.85
C SER A 69 -2.51 24.98 -10.06
N GLN A 70 -2.37 23.68 -9.76
CA GLN A 70 -1.25 23.14 -8.99
C GLN A 70 -0.14 22.56 -9.86
N GLY A 71 -0.39 22.37 -11.16
CA GLY A 71 0.55 21.75 -12.10
C GLY A 71 0.76 20.25 -11.89
N TYR A 72 -0.19 19.53 -11.27
CA TYR A 72 -0.12 18.08 -11.14
C TYR A 72 -1.48 17.38 -11.03
N ASN A 73 -1.53 16.16 -11.57
CA ASN A 73 -2.66 15.24 -11.44
C ASN A 73 -2.58 14.46 -10.12
N TYR A 74 -3.70 14.05 -9.54
CA TYR A 74 -3.68 13.39 -8.21
C TYR A 74 -4.81 12.37 -7.99
N ILE A 75 -4.57 11.47 -7.04
CA ILE A 75 -5.57 10.56 -6.48
C ILE A 75 -5.98 11.11 -5.10
N GLN A 76 -7.27 11.35 -4.91
CA GLN A 76 -7.84 11.81 -3.66
C GLN A 76 -8.29 10.62 -2.80
N ILE A 77 -7.56 10.34 -1.72
CA ILE A 77 -8.05 9.43 -0.68
C ILE A 77 -9.12 10.17 0.14
N PRO A 78 -10.39 9.73 0.18
CA PRO A 78 -11.48 10.53 0.74
C PRO A 78 -11.49 10.53 2.27
N PHE A 79 -11.78 11.70 2.85
CA PHE A 79 -11.93 11.86 4.30
C PHE A 79 -13.25 11.28 4.83
N LYS A 80 -14.37 11.59 4.14
CA LYS A 80 -15.73 11.25 4.59
C LYS A 80 -16.07 9.76 4.44
N GLY A 81 -15.16 8.99 3.85
CA GLY A 81 -15.39 7.60 3.46
C GLY A 81 -16.12 7.49 2.12
N GLN A 82 -16.16 6.27 1.59
CA GLN A 82 -16.76 5.92 0.31
C GLN A 82 -17.76 4.80 0.53
N LYS A 83 -19.00 4.95 0.03
CA LYS A 83 -19.98 3.87 0.05
C LYS A 83 -19.37 2.62 -0.58
N CYS A 84 -19.48 1.49 0.10
CA CYS A 84 -18.88 0.25 -0.33
C CYS A 84 -19.73 -0.95 0.11
N ASP A 85 -20.03 -1.80 -0.84
CA ASP A 85 -20.82 -3.03 -0.74
C ASP A 85 -19.97 -4.28 -0.49
N CYS A 86 -18.65 -4.14 -0.33
CA CYS A 86 -17.79 -5.28 -0.05
C CYS A 86 -18.08 -5.90 1.33
N ASP A 87 -17.88 -7.21 1.44
CA ASP A 87 -18.12 -7.97 2.67
C ASP A 87 -17.42 -7.38 3.89
N GLN A 88 -16.23 -6.82 3.71
CA GLN A 88 -15.49 -6.21 4.81
C GLN A 88 -16.17 -4.92 5.30
N CYS A 89 -16.63 -4.06 4.39
CA CYS A 89 -17.29 -2.81 4.76
C CYS A 89 -18.68 -3.07 5.34
N LEU A 90 -19.41 -4.05 4.80
CA LEU A 90 -20.69 -4.50 5.36
C LEU A 90 -20.51 -5.17 6.73
N LEU A 91 -19.48 -6.00 6.91
CA LEU A 91 -19.15 -6.60 8.20
C LEU A 91 -18.80 -5.52 9.23
N ASN A 92 -18.03 -4.50 8.84
CA ASN A 92 -17.74 -3.38 9.74
C ASN A 92 -19.00 -2.61 10.14
N ALA A 93 -19.91 -2.35 9.19
CA ALA A 93 -21.20 -1.72 9.48
C ALA A 93 -22.04 -2.60 10.41
N TYR A 94 -22.07 -3.90 10.18
CA TYR A 94 -22.76 -4.86 11.03
C TYR A 94 -22.16 -4.92 12.45
N ILE A 95 -20.83 -4.98 12.57
CA ILE A 95 -20.10 -4.92 13.85
C ILE A 95 -20.46 -3.66 14.62
N SER A 96 -20.57 -2.51 13.93
CA SER A 96 -21.00 -1.26 14.55
C SER A 96 -22.46 -1.28 14.98
N HIS A 97 -23.33 -1.94 14.22
CA HIS A 97 -24.75 -2.09 14.54
C HIS A 97 -25.00 -3.00 15.74
N VAL A 98 -24.28 -4.12 15.83
CA VAL A 98 -24.40 -5.08 16.95
C VAL A 98 -23.48 -4.74 18.13
N ARG A 99 -22.79 -3.59 18.06
CA ARG A 99 -21.83 -3.20 19.09
C ARG A 99 -22.59 -2.96 20.40
N ASP A 100 -22.22 -3.72 21.42
CA ASP A 100 -22.54 -3.44 22.82
C ASP A 100 -21.30 -2.85 23.53
N ASP A 101 -21.47 -2.50 24.81
CA ASP A 101 -20.41 -1.99 25.68
C ASP A 101 -19.47 -3.11 26.18
N GLN A 102 -19.57 -4.34 25.66
CA GLN A 102 -18.72 -5.45 26.10
C GLN A 102 -17.32 -5.39 25.51
N GLU A 103 -16.38 -5.98 26.27
CA GLU A 103 -15.00 -6.14 25.84
C GLU A 103 -14.90 -7.13 24.68
N LYS A 104 -14.23 -6.71 23.60
CA LYS A 104 -14.19 -7.47 22.34
C LYS A 104 -13.07 -8.50 22.35
N SER A 105 -13.39 -9.71 22.80
CA SER A 105 -12.48 -10.86 22.71
C SER A 105 -12.37 -11.39 21.27
N LYS A 106 -11.35 -12.21 20.99
CA LYS A 106 -11.22 -12.92 19.69
C LYS A 106 -12.45 -13.78 19.41
N GLU A 107 -13.03 -14.38 20.45
CA GLU A 107 -14.20 -15.23 20.35
C GLU A 107 -15.45 -14.44 19.99
N TRP A 108 -15.62 -13.24 20.56
CA TRP A 108 -16.67 -12.30 20.17
C TRP A 108 -16.61 -12.00 18.67
N TYR A 109 -15.43 -11.67 18.12
CA TYR A 109 -15.28 -11.38 16.69
C TYR A 109 -15.62 -12.59 15.81
N ARG A 110 -15.25 -13.82 16.22
CA ARG A 110 -15.61 -15.04 15.49
C ARG A 110 -17.13 -15.23 15.44
N ASN A 111 -17.81 -15.09 16.57
CA ASN A 111 -19.25 -15.26 16.68
C ASN A 111 -20.02 -14.20 15.89
N VAL A 112 -19.61 -12.93 15.98
CA VAL A 112 -20.20 -11.84 15.21
C VAL A 112 -20.02 -12.06 13.70
N ARG A 113 -18.83 -12.50 13.28
CA ARG A 113 -18.54 -12.78 11.87
C ARG A 113 -19.34 -13.98 11.33
N ALA A 114 -19.47 -15.05 12.11
CA ALA A 114 -20.31 -16.19 11.73
C ALA A 114 -21.79 -15.78 11.56
N LYS A 115 -22.32 -15.01 12.52
CA LYS A 115 -23.68 -14.48 12.46
C LYS A 115 -23.89 -13.54 11.27
N PHE A 116 -22.92 -12.69 10.96
CA PHE A 116 -22.95 -11.83 9.76
C PHE A 116 -23.15 -12.64 8.48
N TYR A 117 -22.31 -13.65 8.21
CA TYR A 117 -22.41 -14.44 6.99
C TYR A 117 -23.71 -15.25 6.92
N MET A 118 -24.18 -15.78 8.06
CA MET A 118 -25.47 -16.45 8.14
C MET A 118 -26.63 -15.51 7.77
N LEU A 119 -26.67 -14.29 8.31
CA LEU A 119 -27.72 -13.30 7.99
C LEU A 119 -27.62 -12.81 6.55
N LYS A 120 -26.41 -12.61 6.04
CA LYS A 120 -26.15 -12.22 4.66
C LYS A 120 -26.70 -13.24 3.67
N GLY A 121 -26.39 -14.52 3.88
CA GLY A 121 -26.88 -15.61 3.02
C GLY A 121 -28.41 -15.75 3.03
N LYS A 122 -29.07 -15.28 4.09
CA LYS A 122 -30.54 -15.24 4.21
C LYS A 122 -31.18 -13.96 3.68
N GLY A 123 -30.39 -12.98 3.21
CA GLY A 123 -30.91 -11.65 2.85
C GLY A 123 -31.51 -10.88 4.04
N LYS A 124 -31.10 -11.19 5.27
CA LYS A 124 -31.64 -10.63 6.52
C LYS A 124 -30.62 -9.78 7.28
N LEU A 125 -29.64 -9.21 6.58
CA LEU A 125 -28.72 -8.27 7.23
C LEU A 125 -29.49 -7.02 7.67
N PRO A 126 -29.33 -6.55 8.92
CA PRO A 126 -29.95 -5.31 9.39
C PRO A 126 -29.26 -4.07 8.83
N VAL A 127 -28.15 -4.25 8.10
CA VAL A 127 -27.40 -3.19 7.43
C VAL A 127 -27.43 -3.45 5.93
N SER A 128 -27.77 -2.43 5.15
CA SER A 128 -27.85 -2.49 3.68
C SER A 128 -26.64 -1.87 2.99
N GLU A 129 -25.88 -1.02 3.67
CA GLU A 129 -24.73 -0.30 3.11
C GLU A 129 -23.51 -0.39 4.01
N GLY A 130 -22.34 -0.63 3.41
CA GLY A 130 -21.05 -0.48 4.06
C GLY A 130 -20.43 0.88 3.73
N LEU A 131 -19.50 1.31 4.58
CA LEU A 131 -18.75 2.55 4.37
C LEU A 131 -17.26 2.25 4.55
N TRP A 132 -16.51 2.34 3.45
CA TRP A 132 -15.06 2.32 3.56
C TRP A 132 -14.58 3.65 4.12
N ARG A 133 -13.65 3.61 5.06
CA ARG A 133 -12.97 4.80 5.59
C ARG A 133 -11.46 4.57 5.59
N PRO A 134 -10.68 5.63 5.36
CA PRO A 134 -9.24 5.56 5.56
C PRO A 134 -8.93 5.15 7.01
N LYS A 135 -7.80 4.44 7.21
CA LYS A 135 -7.41 3.90 8.54
C LYS A 135 -7.36 5.00 9.61
N SER A 136 -7.01 6.22 9.22
CA SER A 136 -7.01 7.38 10.08
C SER A 136 -7.36 8.66 9.33
N LYS A 137 -7.64 9.74 10.08
CA LYS A 137 -7.86 11.08 9.50
C LYS A 137 -6.68 11.53 8.63
N LYS A 138 -5.43 11.28 9.07
CA LYS A 138 -4.21 11.61 8.33
C LYS A 138 -3.98 10.75 7.08
N SER A 139 -4.68 9.61 6.96
CA SER A 139 -4.61 8.79 5.76
C SER A 139 -5.39 9.40 4.58
N SER A 140 -6.34 10.32 4.85
CA SER A 140 -6.97 11.16 3.83
C SER A 140 -5.97 12.17 3.29
N ARG A 141 -5.66 12.08 1.99
CA ARG A 141 -4.61 12.87 1.35
C ARG A 141 -4.76 12.87 -0.17
N ARG A 142 -4.05 13.78 -0.82
CA ARG A 142 -3.78 13.74 -2.26
C ARG A 142 -2.48 12.97 -2.49
N ILE A 143 -2.52 11.96 -3.34
CA ILE A 143 -1.36 11.24 -3.83
C ILE A 143 -1.07 11.81 -5.22
N PRO A 144 0.09 12.44 -5.45
CA PRO A 144 0.41 12.97 -6.77
C PRO A 144 0.60 11.83 -7.79
N ILE A 145 0.14 12.04 -9.01
CA ILE A 145 0.37 11.18 -10.17
C ILE A 145 1.56 11.79 -10.91
N LEU A 146 2.74 11.20 -10.71
CA LEU A 146 4.02 11.78 -11.14
C LEU A 146 4.56 11.19 -12.45
N MET A 147 3.89 10.19 -13.02
CA MET A 147 4.34 9.49 -14.22
C MET A 147 3.20 9.38 -15.23
N ASP A 148 3.47 9.73 -16.48
CA ASP A 148 2.49 9.67 -17.56
C ASP A 148 2.02 8.24 -17.80
N GLU A 149 2.91 7.26 -17.72
CA GLU A 149 2.52 5.85 -17.87
C GLU A 149 1.55 5.41 -16.78
N PHE A 150 1.72 5.91 -15.55
CA PHE A 150 0.79 5.61 -14.46
C PHE A 150 -0.55 6.33 -14.66
N ARG A 151 -0.52 7.59 -15.10
CA ARG A 151 -1.72 8.36 -15.46
C ARG A 151 -2.54 7.62 -16.51
N ASP A 152 -1.88 7.15 -17.58
CA ASP A 152 -2.53 6.46 -18.68
C ASP A 152 -3.05 5.08 -18.25
N GLU A 153 -2.33 4.36 -17.38
CA GLU A 153 -2.81 3.08 -16.85
C GLU A 153 -4.04 3.27 -15.95
N LEU A 154 -4.07 4.32 -15.12
CA LEU A 154 -5.25 4.70 -14.33
C LEU A 154 -6.45 5.01 -15.21
N LEU A 155 -6.29 5.87 -16.23
CA LEU A 155 -7.36 6.23 -17.15
C LEU A 155 -7.87 5.01 -17.94
N SER A 156 -6.95 4.19 -18.45
CA SER A 156 -7.28 2.98 -19.20
C SER A 156 -8.04 1.97 -18.35
N PHE A 157 -7.63 1.76 -17.09
CA PHE A 157 -8.32 0.88 -16.17
C PHE A 157 -9.71 1.43 -15.78
N TYR A 158 -9.77 2.68 -15.34
CA TYR A 158 -11.00 3.25 -14.78
C TYR A 158 -12.03 3.71 -15.82
N SER A 159 -11.65 3.82 -17.10
CA SER A 159 -12.61 3.98 -18.19
C SER A 159 -13.51 2.74 -18.39
N LYS A 160 -13.06 1.56 -17.95
CA LYS A 160 -13.76 0.28 -18.11
C LYS A 160 -14.27 -0.29 -16.80
N HIS A 161 -13.72 0.15 -15.68
CA HIS A 161 -13.99 -0.39 -14.35
C HIS A 161 -14.16 0.74 -13.34
N ASP A 162 -15.22 0.72 -12.54
CA ASP A 162 -15.35 1.71 -11.46
C ASP A 162 -14.59 1.30 -10.18
N SER A 163 -14.13 0.05 -10.09
CA SER A 163 -13.31 -0.44 -8.98
C SER A 163 -12.47 -1.64 -9.39
N LEU A 164 -11.52 -2.04 -8.55
CA LEU A 164 -10.70 -3.22 -8.79
C LEU A 164 -11.49 -4.54 -8.78
N GLY A 165 -12.66 -4.58 -8.13
CA GLY A 165 -13.47 -5.80 -8.02
C GLY A 165 -12.80 -6.92 -7.22
N MET A 166 -11.79 -6.61 -6.40
CA MET A 166 -11.03 -7.57 -5.60
C MET A 166 -11.04 -7.21 -4.12
N ILE A 167 -10.96 -8.22 -3.26
CA ILE A 167 -10.69 -8.02 -1.83
C ILE A 167 -9.18 -7.96 -1.55
N ARG A 168 -8.82 -7.40 -0.39
CA ARG A 168 -7.42 -7.26 0.06
C ARG A 168 -6.63 -8.58 0.01
N GLN A 169 -7.28 -9.69 0.37
CA GLN A 169 -6.65 -11.01 0.36
C GLN A 169 -6.30 -11.46 -1.06
N GLN A 170 -7.19 -11.25 -2.04
CA GLN A 170 -6.91 -11.59 -3.43
C GLN A 170 -5.73 -10.79 -3.97
N VAL A 171 -5.67 -9.48 -3.69
CA VAL A 171 -4.51 -8.65 -4.05
C VAL A 171 -3.23 -9.14 -3.37
N GLY A 172 -3.30 -9.52 -2.09
CA GLY A 172 -2.16 -10.09 -1.37
C GLY A 172 -1.64 -11.39 -2.00
N GLU A 173 -2.54 -12.30 -2.36
CA GLU A 173 -2.19 -13.56 -3.03
C GLU A 173 -1.63 -13.33 -4.44
N ILE A 174 -2.16 -12.36 -5.20
CA ILE A 174 -1.59 -11.97 -6.49
C ILE A 174 -0.16 -11.47 -6.29
N VAL A 175 0.05 -10.50 -5.41
CA VAL A 175 1.39 -9.95 -5.15
C VAL A 175 2.37 -11.05 -4.74
N LYS A 176 1.98 -11.92 -3.81
CA LYS A 176 2.80 -13.03 -3.32
C LYS A 176 3.15 -14.02 -4.42
N ARG A 177 2.17 -14.39 -5.25
CA ARG A 177 2.34 -15.38 -6.32
C ARG A 177 3.25 -14.83 -7.41
N GLU A 178 2.92 -13.65 -7.94
CA GLU A 178 3.67 -13.04 -9.04
C GLU A 178 5.11 -12.73 -8.64
N SER A 179 5.33 -12.20 -7.44
CA SER A 179 6.69 -11.96 -6.96
C SER A 179 7.49 -13.24 -6.81
N ASN A 180 6.87 -14.33 -6.33
CA ASN A 180 7.56 -15.60 -6.19
C ASN A 180 7.92 -16.20 -7.56
N THR A 181 7.01 -16.10 -8.52
CA THR A 181 7.25 -16.58 -9.88
C THR A 181 8.33 -15.79 -10.60
N ILE A 182 8.34 -14.46 -10.46
CA ILE A 182 9.25 -13.58 -11.22
C ILE A 182 10.60 -13.39 -10.51
N LEU A 183 10.60 -13.32 -9.18
CA LEU A 183 11.78 -12.96 -8.36
C LEU A 183 12.29 -14.11 -7.49
N GLY A 184 11.56 -15.22 -7.38
CA GLY A 184 11.92 -16.32 -6.47
C GLY A 184 11.71 -16.02 -4.99
N ARG A 185 10.99 -14.94 -4.63
CA ARG A 185 10.69 -14.58 -3.23
C ARG A 185 9.28 -14.03 -3.04
N HIS A 186 8.77 -14.13 -1.81
CA HIS A 186 7.45 -13.62 -1.46
C HIS A 186 7.48 -12.13 -1.10
N LEU A 187 6.63 -11.37 -1.79
CA LEU A 187 6.28 -10.00 -1.43
C LEU A 187 4.86 -9.95 -0.87
N TYR A 188 4.55 -8.80 -0.28
CA TYR A 188 3.22 -8.42 0.15
C TYR A 188 3.03 -6.92 -0.14
N PRO A 189 1.77 -6.44 -0.26
CA PRO A 189 1.52 -5.06 -0.69
C PRO A 189 2.21 -3.98 0.14
N HIS A 190 2.47 -4.26 1.42
CA HIS A 190 3.15 -3.31 2.29
C HIS A 190 4.65 -3.17 1.98
N ALA A 191 5.32 -4.23 1.51
CA ALA A 191 6.72 -4.17 1.05
C ALA A 191 6.87 -3.35 -0.24
N ILE A 192 5.93 -3.48 -1.18
CA ILE A 192 5.90 -2.63 -2.39
C ILE A 192 5.72 -1.16 -2.01
N ARG A 193 4.80 -0.88 -1.09
CA ARG A 193 4.62 0.49 -0.57
C ARG A 193 5.86 1.02 0.16
N ALA A 194 6.57 0.17 0.90
CA ALA A 194 7.83 0.54 1.56
C ALA A 194 8.90 0.88 0.51
N THR A 195 8.94 0.14 -0.60
CA THR A 195 9.79 0.45 -1.76
C THR A 195 9.53 1.85 -2.29
N THR A 196 8.27 2.24 -2.49
CA THR A 196 7.92 3.62 -2.91
C THR A 196 8.47 4.67 -1.95
N ALA A 197 8.31 4.45 -0.64
CA ALA A 197 8.81 5.39 0.36
C ALA A 197 10.34 5.52 0.30
N SER A 198 11.07 4.41 0.20
CA SER A 198 12.52 4.41 0.04
C SER A 198 12.94 5.16 -1.22
N LEU A 199 12.35 4.85 -2.37
CA LEU A 199 12.69 5.53 -3.63
C LEU A 199 12.45 7.04 -3.57
N TRP A 200 11.38 7.49 -2.91
CA TRP A 200 11.11 8.92 -2.75
C TRP A 200 12.13 9.59 -1.83
N VAL A 201 12.54 8.94 -0.74
CA VAL A 201 13.60 9.44 0.13
C VAL A 201 14.93 9.51 -0.61
N ASP A 202 15.30 8.45 -1.31
CA ASP A 202 16.53 8.38 -2.10
C ASP A 202 16.55 9.45 -3.21
N SER A 203 15.37 9.89 -3.67
CA SER A 203 15.19 11.00 -4.62
C SER A 203 15.17 12.39 -3.96
N GLY A 204 15.42 12.49 -2.65
CA GLY A 204 15.53 13.74 -1.91
C GLY A 204 14.23 14.24 -1.26
N LEU A 205 13.18 13.42 -1.15
CA LEU A 205 11.94 13.84 -0.51
C LEU A 205 12.12 13.97 1.02
N ASN A 206 11.90 15.17 1.55
CA ASN A 206 12.01 15.40 3.00
C ASN A 206 10.94 14.66 3.82
N ILE A 207 11.21 14.49 5.12
CA ILE A 207 10.36 13.73 6.04
C ILE A 207 8.91 14.24 6.11
N THR A 208 8.68 15.56 6.08
CA THR A 208 7.34 16.15 6.17
C THR A 208 6.53 15.86 4.91
N SER A 209 7.16 16.02 3.74
CA SER A 209 6.57 15.69 2.45
C SER A 209 6.25 14.20 2.38
N LEU A 210 7.18 13.33 2.77
CA LEU A 210 6.99 11.89 2.82
C LEU A 210 5.82 11.48 3.73
N MET A 211 5.73 12.05 4.94
CA MET A 211 4.61 11.80 5.84
C MET A 211 3.27 12.19 5.21
N LYS A 212 3.22 13.34 4.52
CA LYS A 212 2.01 13.86 3.90
C LYS A 212 1.57 13.00 2.72
N THR A 213 2.50 12.59 1.85
CA THR A 213 2.22 11.76 0.67
C THR A 213 1.91 10.31 1.04
N MET A 214 2.53 9.78 2.10
CA MET A 214 2.25 8.45 2.63
C MET A 214 1.03 8.44 3.56
N GLY A 215 0.62 9.56 4.16
CA GLY A 215 -0.47 9.61 5.12
C GLY A 215 -0.13 8.85 6.40
N TRP A 216 1.07 9.06 6.92
CA TRP A 216 1.50 8.54 8.22
C TRP A 216 1.14 9.51 9.35
N GLU A 217 0.80 8.97 10.51
CA GLU A 217 0.42 9.77 11.68
C GLU A 217 1.63 10.25 12.48
N THR A 218 2.72 9.47 12.49
CA THR A 218 3.88 9.72 13.34
C THR A 218 5.13 9.95 12.49
N MET A 219 5.96 10.92 12.92
CA MET A 219 7.27 11.17 12.32
C MET A 219 8.18 9.95 12.45
N ASN A 220 8.08 9.20 13.55
CA ASN A 220 8.88 7.99 13.78
C ASN A 220 8.77 6.98 12.65
N THR A 221 7.59 6.84 12.01
CA THR A 221 7.44 5.91 10.87
C THR A 221 8.23 6.40 9.65
N ALA A 222 8.27 7.71 9.43
CA ALA A 222 8.99 8.31 8.31
C ALA A 222 10.51 8.32 8.53
N GLN A 223 10.94 8.63 9.76
CA GLN A 223 12.35 8.69 10.15
C GLN A 223 13.08 7.37 9.84
N ILE A 224 12.41 6.23 10.04
CA ILE A 224 12.94 4.90 9.72
C ILE A 224 13.47 4.79 8.27
N TYR A 225 12.83 5.48 7.31
CA TYR A 225 13.24 5.44 5.90
C TYR A 225 14.36 6.44 5.61
N ILE A 226 14.34 7.61 6.27
CA ILE A 226 15.42 8.61 6.18
C ILE A 226 16.72 8.00 6.70
N ASP A 227 16.69 7.45 7.92
CA ASP A 227 17.87 6.87 8.56
C ASP A 227 18.46 5.70 7.74
N ALA A 228 17.60 4.91 7.10
CA ALA A 228 18.01 3.81 6.24
C ALA A 228 18.70 4.31 4.96
N SER A 229 18.19 5.38 4.34
CA SER A 229 18.81 6.02 3.17
C SER A 229 20.17 6.63 3.54
N ASP A 230 20.26 7.37 4.64
CA ASP A 230 21.50 7.99 5.10
C ASP A 230 22.58 6.94 5.37
N LYS A 231 22.21 5.83 6.02
CA LYS A 231 23.11 4.69 6.23
C LYS A 231 23.59 4.10 4.90
N GLN A 232 22.69 3.87 3.95
CA GLN A 232 23.04 3.33 2.64
C GLN A 232 24.00 4.26 1.89
N ALA A 233 23.76 5.59 1.94
CA ALA A 233 24.62 6.57 1.30
C ALA A 233 26.04 6.57 1.87
N ILE A 234 26.18 6.40 3.20
CA ILE A 234 27.48 6.29 3.88
C ILE A 234 28.20 4.99 3.45
N GLU A 235 27.51 3.85 3.45
CA GLU A 235 28.09 2.57 3.03
C GLU A 235 28.55 2.60 1.56
N ASP A 236 27.78 3.26 0.68
CA ASP A 236 28.15 3.45 -0.72
C ASP A 236 29.38 4.34 -0.89
N ALA A 237 29.46 5.43 -0.10
CA ALA A 237 30.64 6.29 -0.09
C ALA A 237 31.89 5.54 0.40
N GLN A 238 31.76 4.71 1.44
CA GLN A 238 32.84 3.86 1.95
C GLN A 238 33.30 2.83 0.91
N ARG A 239 32.38 2.16 0.21
CA ARG A 239 32.72 1.23 -0.88
C ARG A 239 33.45 1.91 -2.03
N LYS A 240 33.08 3.15 -2.38
CA LYS A 240 33.81 3.92 -3.39
C LYS A 240 35.22 4.28 -2.90
N ALA A 241 35.35 4.71 -1.65
CA ALA A 241 36.64 5.05 -1.05
C ALA A 241 37.62 3.86 -1.07
N SER A 242 37.16 2.65 -0.73
CA SER A 242 38.01 1.45 -0.76
C SER A 242 38.50 1.06 -2.16
N VAL A 243 37.71 1.32 -3.20
CA VAL A 243 38.15 1.16 -4.60
C VAL A 243 39.27 2.14 -4.94
N PHE A 244 39.18 3.40 -4.47
CA PHE A 244 40.27 4.37 -4.67
C PHE A 244 41.53 3.99 -3.92
N GLU A 245 41.43 3.46 -2.70
CA GLU A 245 42.59 2.96 -1.94
C GLU A 245 43.28 1.78 -2.64
N GLN A 246 42.54 0.91 -3.33
CA GLN A 246 43.09 -0.17 -4.14
C GLN A 246 43.78 0.30 -5.43
N LEU A 247 43.53 1.52 -5.87
CA LEU A 247 44.16 2.11 -7.07
C LEU A 247 45.44 2.89 -6.73
N ILE A 248 45.64 3.25 -5.47
CA ILE A 248 46.81 4.01 -4.97
C ILE A 248 47.90 3.08 -4.43
N ASN A 249 47.57 1.81 -4.17
CA ASN A 249 48.51 0.75 -3.77
C ASN A 249 48.80 -0.20 -4.92
#